data_AF-A0A356SZ27-F1
#
_entry.id   AF-A0A356SZ27-F1
#
_cell.length_a   1.000
_cell.length_b   1.000
_cell.length_c   1.000
_cell.angle_alpha   90.00
_cell.angle_beta   90.00
_cell.angle_gamma   90.00
#
_symmetry.space_group_name_H-M   'P 1'
#
loop_
_entity.id
_entity.type
_entity.pdbx_description
1 polymer ?
#
loop_
_entity_poly.entity_id
_entity_poly.type
_entity_poly.pdbx_seq_one_letter_code
_entity_poly.pdbx_strand_id
1 'polypeptide(L)'
;QFCNGAETCVSGGCMPGTAPSCGDAVMCTTDLCDETADVCRNVPDDTACGASETCNATMGCVPECAGDGDCDDGQFCNGAETCVAGGCMPGTAPDCDDAVMCTTDICDETTDVCRNLPDDSACTSPLVCTPSGCGP
;
A
#
# COMPACT_ATOMS: atom_id res chain seq x y z
N GLN A 1 -26.41 -15.06 13.74
CA GLN A 1 -25.63 -13.91 14.24
C GLN A 1 -24.25 -14.07 13.66
N PHE A 2 -23.86 -13.15 12.81
CA PHE A 2 -22.62 -13.20 12.05
C PHE A 2 -21.43 -12.74 12.91
N CYS A 3 -21.63 -11.71 13.74
CA CYS A 3 -20.54 -11.12 14.53
C CYS A 3 -20.19 -11.91 15.79
N ASN A 4 -20.99 -12.92 16.15
CA ASN A 4 -20.65 -13.85 17.22
C ASN A 4 -20.07 -15.19 16.69
N GLY A 5 -19.72 -15.24 15.40
CA GLY A 5 -19.09 -16.40 14.77
C GLY A 5 -20.05 -17.55 14.48
N ALA A 6 -19.58 -18.56 13.74
CA ALA A 6 -20.39 -19.75 13.43
C ALA A 6 -20.77 -20.49 14.73
N GLU A 7 -22.05 -20.39 15.12
CA GLU A 7 -22.54 -20.95 16.38
C GLU A 7 -22.62 -22.48 16.33
N THR A 8 -22.13 -23.14 17.39
CA THR A 8 -22.28 -24.60 17.54
C THR A 8 -23.34 -24.90 18.59
N CYS A 9 -24.39 -25.63 18.21
CA CYS A 9 -25.45 -25.98 19.15
C CYS A 9 -25.17 -27.32 19.82
N VAL A 10 -25.00 -27.29 21.14
CA VAL A 10 -24.75 -28.48 21.99
C VAL A 10 -25.86 -28.57 23.03
N SER A 11 -26.57 -29.71 23.05
CA SER A 11 -27.62 -30.01 24.04
C SER A 11 -28.73 -28.95 24.19
N GLY A 12 -29.16 -28.33 23.08
CA GLY A 12 -30.27 -27.38 23.05
C GLY A 12 -29.90 -25.92 23.36
N GLY A 13 -28.63 -25.62 23.60
CA GLY A 13 -28.10 -24.26 23.64
C GLY A 13 -27.11 -24.03 22.49
N CYS A 14 -27.16 -22.87 21.86
CA CYS A 14 -26.18 -22.46 20.85
C CYS A 14 -25.09 -21.61 21.52
N MET A 15 -23.85 -22.06 21.39
CA MET A 15 -22.68 -21.33 21.88
C MET A 15 -22.11 -20.47 20.75
N PRO A 16 -21.84 -19.17 21.01
CA PRO A 16 -21.18 -18.31 20.05
C PRO A 16 -19.82 -18.88 19.62
N GLY A 17 -19.50 -18.75 18.33
CA GLY A 17 -18.19 -19.07 17.79
C GLY A 17 -17.19 -17.94 17.99
N THR A 18 -16.05 -18.01 17.29
CA THR A 18 -15.10 -16.89 17.22
C THR A 18 -15.63 -15.84 16.25
N ALA A 19 -15.80 -14.61 16.72
CA ALA A 19 -16.21 -13.48 15.90
C ALA A 19 -15.25 -13.28 14.71
N PRO A 20 -15.75 -12.88 13.52
CA PRO A 20 -14.90 -12.48 12.42
C PRO A 20 -14.06 -11.26 12.80
N SER A 21 -12.78 -11.26 12.45
CA SER A 21 -11.93 -10.07 12.57
C SER A 21 -12.25 -9.12 11.42
N CYS A 22 -12.96 -8.04 11.70
CA CYS A 22 -13.33 -7.03 10.71
C CYS A 22 -12.23 -5.99 10.44
N GLY A 23 -11.07 -6.11 11.09
CA GLY A 23 -9.95 -5.19 10.87
C GLY A 23 -9.40 -5.25 9.46
N ASP A 24 -9.38 -4.11 8.77
CA ASP A 24 -8.80 -3.97 7.42
C ASP A 24 -7.34 -3.46 7.44
N ALA A 25 -6.77 -3.31 8.63
CA ALA A 25 -5.43 -2.77 8.89
C ALA A 25 -5.24 -1.29 8.50
N VAL A 26 -6.32 -0.57 8.23
CA VAL A 26 -6.32 0.88 8.04
C VAL A 26 -6.64 1.54 9.38
N MET A 27 -5.70 2.26 9.96
CA MET A 27 -5.88 2.74 11.35
C MET A 27 -6.99 3.78 11.53
N CYS A 28 -7.36 4.48 10.45
CA CYS A 28 -8.38 5.53 10.50
C CYS A 28 -9.78 5.04 10.11
N THR A 29 -9.95 3.75 9.78
CA THR A 29 -11.28 3.17 9.57
C THR A 29 -11.82 2.70 10.91
N THR A 30 -13.10 2.97 11.15
CA THR A 30 -13.82 2.27 12.19
C THR A 30 -14.26 0.93 11.62
N ASP A 31 -13.72 -0.13 12.20
CA ASP A 31 -14.01 -1.52 11.81
C ASP A 31 -15.19 -2.06 12.62
N LEU A 32 -16.39 -2.01 12.03
CA LEU A 32 -17.58 -2.53 12.67
C LEU A 32 -18.03 -3.84 12.03
N CYS A 33 -18.57 -4.71 12.86
CA CYS A 33 -19.33 -5.85 12.38
C CYS A 33 -20.83 -5.50 12.40
N ASP A 34 -21.48 -5.57 11.24
CA ASP A 34 -22.91 -5.30 11.06
C ASP A 34 -23.69 -6.62 11.07
N GLU A 35 -24.41 -6.88 12.17
CA GLU A 35 -25.26 -8.06 12.36
C GLU A 35 -26.55 -8.03 11.52
N THR A 36 -26.97 -6.86 11.05
CA THR A 36 -28.21 -6.75 10.26
C THR A 36 -27.96 -7.06 8.79
N ALA A 37 -26.76 -6.73 8.32
CA ALA A 37 -26.31 -6.98 6.96
C ALA A 37 -25.39 -8.21 6.84
N ASP A 38 -25.10 -8.88 7.95
CA ASP A 38 -24.16 -10.03 8.05
C ASP A 38 -22.82 -9.75 7.33
N VAL A 39 -22.24 -8.57 7.57
CA VAL A 39 -21.05 -8.09 6.86
C VAL A 39 -20.12 -7.28 7.78
N CYS A 40 -18.81 -7.31 7.48
CA CYS A 40 -17.87 -6.34 8.04
C CYS A 40 -17.98 -5.01 7.28
N ARG A 41 -18.04 -3.90 8.02
CA ARG A 41 -18.12 -2.56 7.49
C ARG A 41 -16.95 -1.73 8.01
N ASN A 42 -16.13 -1.26 7.09
CA ASN A 42 -15.01 -0.35 7.37
C ASN A 42 -15.44 1.06 6.96
N VAL A 43 -15.63 1.95 7.94
CA VAL A 43 -16.09 3.32 7.70
C VAL A 43 -14.94 4.28 7.96
N PRO A 44 -14.50 5.08 6.97
CA PRO A 44 -13.49 6.11 7.18
C PRO A 44 -13.91 7.11 8.25
N ASP A 45 -12.98 7.43 9.16
CA ASP A 45 -13.14 8.43 10.21
C ASP A 45 -11.94 9.38 10.22
N ASP A 46 -12.12 10.59 9.67
CA ASP A 46 -11.07 11.61 9.62
C ASP A 46 -10.60 12.06 11.02
N THR A 47 -11.43 11.87 12.06
CA THR A 47 -11.05 12.25 13.43
C THR A 47 -10.01 11.30 14.04
N ALA A 48 -9.79 10.14 13.41
CA ALA A 48 -8.70 9.23 13.75
C ALA A 48 -7.35 9.64 13.16
N CYS A 49 -7.33 10.64 12.27
CA CYS A 49 -6.12 11.20 11.65
C CYS A 49 -5.61 12.46 12.37
N GLY A 50 -4.41 12.89 12.00
CA GLY A 50 -3.82 14.15 12.45
C GLY A 50 -4.53 15.39 11.89
N ALA A 51 -4.10 16.57 12.34
CA ALA A 51 -4.59 17.82 11.77
C ALA A 51 -4.14 17.94 10.31
N SER A 52 -5.06 18.34 9.41
CA SER A 52 -4.85 18.42 7.96
C SER A 52 -4.64 17.07 7.27
N GLU A 53 -5.27 16.01 7.77
CA GLU A 53 -5.31 14.69 7.13
C GLU A 53 -6.76 14.21 7.01
N THR A 54 -7.05 13.46 5.95
CA THR A 54 -8.33 12.77 5.74
C THR A 54 -8.11 11.28 5.70
N CYS A 55 -9.12 10.51 6.10
CA CYS A 55 -9.07 9.07 6.08
C CYS A 55 -9.39 8.54 4.69
N ASN A 56 -8.38 8.00 4.03
CA ASN A 56 -8.56 7.17 2.84
C ASN A 56 -8.77 5.72 3.26
N ALA A 57 -9.87 5.10 2.80
CA ALA A 57 -10.25 3.72 3.13
C ALA A 57 -9.24 2.64 2.70
N THR A 58 -8.20 2.98 1.95
CA THR A 58 -7.17 2.06 1.47
C THR A 58 -5.77 2.48 1.91
N MET A 59 -5.50 3.79 1.93
CA MET A 59 -4.17 4.31 2.24
C MET A 59 -4.00 4.77 3.70
N GLY A 60 -5.09 4.87 4.45
CA GLY A 60 -5.07 5.44 5.80
C GLY A 60 -5.13 6.96 5.77
N CYS A 61 -4.50 7.60 6.75
CA CYS A 61 -4.46 9.04 6.83
C CYS A 61 -3.59 9.60 5.71
N VAL A 62 -4.20 10.41 4.85
CA VAL A 62 -3.52 11.12 3.76
C VAL A 62 -3.62 12.63 3.99
N PRO A 63 -2.60 13.42 3.64
CA PRO A 63 -2.65 14.87 3.76
C PRO A 63 -3.84 15.46 2.98
N GLU A 64 -4.49 16.46 3.58
CA GLU A 64 -5.52 17.26 2.92
C GLU A 64 -4.90 18.16 1.84
N CYS A 65 -5.61 18.31 0.73
CA CYS A 65 -5.17 19.13 -0.39
C CYS A 65 -6.32 19.86 -1.08
N ALA A 66 -6.02 20.99 -1.71
CA ALA A 66 -6.92 21.71 -2.60
C ALA A 66 -6.53 21.54 -4.08
N GLY A 67 -5.26 21.22 -4.35
CA GLY A 67 -4.75 20.85 -5.67
C GLY A 67 -3.43 20.11 -5.59
N ASP A 68 -2.95 19.62 -6.74
CA ASP A 68 -1.77 18.74 -6.83
C ASP A 68 -0.50 19.38 -6.22
N GLY A 69 -0.36 20.70 -6.29
CA GLY A 69 0.79 21.41 -5.71
C GLY A 69 0.84 21.41 -4.18
N ASP A 70 -0.23 20.99 -3.50
CA ASP A 70 -0.24 20.82 -2.04
C ASP A 70 0.29 19.44 -1.61
N CYS A 71 0.46 18.52 -2.57
CA CYS A 71 0.75 17.11 -2.30
C CYS A 71 2.20 16.69 -2.49
N ASP A 72 3.06 17.59 -2.96
CA ASP A 72 4.48 17.30 -3.19
C ASP A 72 5.19 17.01 -1.85
N ASP A 73 5.44 15.74 -1.60
CA ASP A 73 6.16 15.19 -0.45
C ASP A 73 7.68 15.08 -0.71
N GLY A 74 8.10 15.40 -1.94
CA GLY A 74 9.49 15.36 -2.39
C GLY A 74 10.03 13.96 -2.65
N GLN A 75 9.18 12.92 -2.73
CA GLN A 75 9.59 11.55 -3.05
C GLN A 75 9.44 11.25 -4.54
N PHE A 76 10.52 11.38 -5.29
CA PHE A 76 10.58 11.03 -6.71
C PHE A 76 10.13 9.59 -7.00
N CYS A 77 10.48 8.63 -6.15
CA CYS A 77 10.25 7.22 -6.40
C CYS A 77 8.81 6.76 -6.22
N ASN A 78 7.97 7.52 -5.52
CA ASN A 78 6.53 7.25 -5.47
C ASN A 78 5.78 7.95 -6.63
N GLY A 79 6.47 8.84 -7.35
CA GLY A 79 5.97 9.59 -8.49
C GLY A 79 5.08 10.77 -8.08
N ALA A 80 5.03 11.78 -8.96
CA ALA A 80 4.33 13.04 -8.69
C ALA A 80 2.89 12.85 -8.20
N GLU A 81 2.64 13.36 -7.01
CA GLU A 81 1.41 13.18 -6.25
C GLU A 81 0.32 14.10 -6.77
N THR A 82 -0.92 13.63 -6.64
CA THR A 82 -2.10 14.35 -7.11
C THR A 82 -3.13 14.45 -6.02
N CYS A 83 -3.86 15.57 -6.04
CA CYS A 83 -4.93 15.80 -5.09
C CYS A 83 -6.22 15.15 -5.61
N VAL A 84 -6.60 14.02 -5.01
CA VAL A 84 -7.79 13.26 -5.42
C VAL A 84 -8.81 13.31 -4.30
N ALA A 85 -9.96 13.92 -4.59
CA ALA A 85 -11.08 14.06 -3.64
C ALA A 85 -10.69 14.71 -2.30
N GLY A 86 -9.68 15.60 -2.31
CA GLY A 86 -9.21 16.32 -1.13
C GLY A 86 -8.10 15.62 -0.34
N GLY A 87 -7.64 14.44 -0.77
CA GLY A 87 -6.50 13.74 -0.18
C GLY A 87 -5.35 13.54 -1.19
N CYS A 88 -4.11 13.64 -0.72
CA CYS A 88 -2.93 13.42 -1.55
C CYS A 88 -2.71 11.94 -1.85
N MET A 89 -2.62 11.62 -3.14
CA MET A 89 -2.37 10.26 -3.64
C MET A 89 -1.05 10.25 -4.42
N PRO A 90 -0.16 9.28 -4.15
CA PRO A 90 1.10 9.15 -4.89
C PRO A 90 0.84 8.87 -6.36
N GLY A 91 1.79 9.30 -7.18
CA GLY A 91 1.73 9.15 -8.63
C GLY A 91 2.09 7.73 -9.09
N THR A 92 2.48 7.67 -10.37
CA THR A 92 3.10 6.47 -10.92
C THR A 92 4.61 6.59 -10.70
N ALA A 93 5.17 5.65 -9.94
CA ALA A 93 6.61 5.52 -9.77
C ALA A 93 7.33 5.45 -11.12
N PRO A 94 8.52 6.06 -11.24
CA PRO A 94 9.33 5.96 -12.45
C PRO A 94 9.72 4.50 -12.70
N ASP A 95 9.60 4.07 -13.96
CA ASP A 95 10.07 2.75 -14.37
C ASP A 95 11.59 2.81 -14.56
N CYS A 96 12.32 2.18 -13.64
CA CYS A 96 13.78 2.14 -13.64
C CYS A 96 14.36 0.91 -14.35
N ASP A 97 13.52 -0.01 -14.84
CA ASP A 97 13.97 -1.21 -15.55
C ASP A 97 14.63 -0.83 -16.89
N ASP A 98 15.93 -1.13 -17.02
CA ASP A 98 16.69 -0.88 -18.25
C ASP A 98 16.68 -2.08 -19.22
N ALA A 99 15.90 -3.11 -18.90
CA ALA A 99 15.80 -4.40 -19.58
C ALA A 99 17.11 -5.18 -19.62
N VAL A 100 18.08 -4.89 -18.73
CA VAL A 100 19.34 -5.62 -18.61
C VAL A 100 19.24 -6.62 -17.46
N MET A 101 19.15 -7.92 -17.76
CA MET A 101 18.92 -8.96 -16.73
C MET A 101 19.97 -9.05 -15.60
N CYS A 102 21.14 -8.44 -15.77
CA CYS A 102 22.24 -8.49 -14.81
C CYS A 102 22.43 -7.17 -14.06
N THR A 103 21.56 -6.19 -14.25
CA THR A 103 21.54 -4.97 -13.44
C THR A 103 20.59 -5.14 -12.26
N THR A 104 20.93 -4.47 -11.15
CA THR A 104 19.98 -4.18 -10.08
C THR A 104 19.46 -2.77 -10.31
N ASP A 105 18.17 -2.68 -10.66
CA ASP A 105 17.50 -1.42 -10.92
C ASP A 105 16.94 -0.84 -9.63
N ILE A 106 17.38 0.38 -9.31
CA ILE A 106 17.06 1.05 -8.06
C ILE A 106 16.56 2.45 -8.40
N CYS A 107 15.42 2.82 -7.84
CA CYS A 107 15.02 4.21 -7.77
C CYS A 107 15.74 4.88 -6.57
N ASP A 108 16.59 5.86 -6.84
CA ASP A 108 17.41 6.55 -5.84
C ASP A 108 16.75 7.88 -5.44
N GLU A 109 16.04 7.84 -4.32
CA GLU A 109 15.34 8.98 -3.70
C GLU A 109 16.28 10.08 -3.18
N THR A 110 17.57 9.81 -3.03
CA THR A 110 18.52 10.84 -2.58
C THR A 110 18.93 11.77 -3.71
N THR A 111 18.81 11.28 -4.95
CA THR A 111 19.29 11.98 -6.15
C THR A 111 18.23 12.13 -7.23
N ASP A 112 17.00 11.68 -6.96
CA ASP A 112 15.84 11.71 -7.86
C ASP A 112 16.13 11.11 -9.24
N VAL A 113 16.84 9.97 -9.26
CA VAL A 113 17.20 9.28 -10.50
C VAL A 113 17.06 7.77 -10.39
N CYS A 114 16.75 7.14 -11.53
CA CYS A 114 16.92 5.69 -11.69
C CYS A 114 18.40 5.35 -11.84
N ARG A 115 18.85 4.33 -11.10
CA ARG A 115 20.21 3.80 -11.13
C ARG A 115 20.18 2.31 -11.44
N ASN A 116 20.92 1.93 -12.48
CA ASN A 116 21.10 0.55 -12.89
C ASN A 116 22.52 0.12 -12.50
N LEU A 117 22.64 -0.67 -11.43
CA LEU A 117 23.93 -1.11 -10.91
C LEU A 117 24.28 -2.50 -11.47
N PRO A 118 25.41 -2.67 -12.19
CA PRO A 118 25.81 -3.98 -12.68
C PRO A 118 26.05 -4.99 -11.54
N ASP A 119 25.50 -6.19 -11.68
CA ASP A 119 25.70 -7.33 -10.79
C ASP A 119 26.23 -8.53 -11.58
N ASP A 120 27.55 -8.75 -11.53
CA ASP A 120 28.22 -9.88 -12.18
C ASP A 120 27.75 -11.24 -11.63
N SER A 121 27.24 -11.29 -10.39
CA SER A 121 26.76 -12.53 -9.78
C SER A 121 25.45 -13.03 -10.40
N ALA A 122 24.71 -12.15 -11.06
CA ALA A 122 23.55 -12.50 -11.87
C ALA A 122 23.95 -13.23 -13.17
N CYS A 123 25.23 -13.19 -13.57
CA CYS A 123 25.75 -13.85 -14.75
C CYS A 123 26.40 -15.21 -14.42
N THR A 124 26.36 -16.13 -15.40
CA THR A 124 27.08 -17.39 -15.27
C THR A 124 28.57 -17.16 -15.56
N SER A 125 29.44 -17.49 -14.60
CA SER A 125 30.89 -17.43 -14.80
C SER A 125 31.29 -18.18 -16.08
N PRO A 126 32.10 -17.58 -16.98
CA PRO A 126 32.96 -16.40 -16.80
C PRO A 126 32.36 -15.05 -17.25
N LEU A 127 31.06 -14.97 -17.51
CA LEU A 127 30.42 -13.75 -18.00
C LEU A 127 30.34 -12.68 -16.90
N VAL A 128 30.49 -11.43 -17.30
CA VAL A 128 30.30 -10.23 -16.46
C VAL A 128 29.10 -9.44 -16.96
N CYS A 129 28.57 -8.58 -16.10
CA CYS A 129 27.48 -7.72 -16.51
C CYS A 129 28.00 -6.57 -17.38
N THR A 130 27.35 -6.38 -18.53
CA THR A 130 27.64 -5.30 -19.48
C THR A 130 26.36 -4.50 -19.74
N PRO A 131 26.44 -3.31 -20.38
CA PRO A 131 25.25 -2.54 -20.75
C PRO A 131 24.26 -3.26 -21.70
N SER A 132 24.61 -4.46 -22.19
CA SER A 132 23.74 -5.28 -23.04
C SER A 132 23.37 -6.63 -22.40
N GLY A 133 23.67 -6.82 -21.11
CA GLY A 133 23.47 -8.08 -20.40
C GLY A 133 24.77 -8.83 -20.13
N CYS A 134 24.65 -10.12 -19.80
CA CYS A 134 25.80 -10.97 -19.52
C CYS A 134 26.67 -11.16 -20.77
N GLY A 135 27.89 -10.64 -20.72
CA GLY A 135 28.85 -10.65 -21.80
C GLY A 135 30.24 -11.09 -21.35
N PRO A 136 31.12 -11.44 -22.31
CA PRO A 136 32.52 -11.75 -22.04
C PRO A 136 33.35 -10.53 -21.60
#